data_AF-A0A6V7JIE8-F1
#
_entry.id   AF-A0A6V7JIE8-F1
#
_cell.length_a   1.000
_cell.length_b   1.000
_cell.length_c   1.000
_cell.angle_alpha   90.00
_cell.angle_beta   90.00
_cell.angle_gamma   90.00
#
_symmetry.space_group_name_H-M   'P 1'
#
loop_
_entity.id
_entity.type
_entity.pdbx_description
1 polymer ?
#
loop_
_entity_poly.entity_id
_entity_poly.type
_entity_poly.pdbx_seq_one_letter_code
_entity_poly.pdbx_strand_id
1 'polypeptide(L)' 'DLGAHVDGFIAVVAHTIVIGSSVENKVTGRKADVALAAHYASQAALRLLKPGTE' A
#
# COMPACT_ATOMS: atom_id res chain seq x y z
N ASP A 1 0.56 9.26 -5.39
CA ASP A 1 -0.19 8.46 -6.36
C ASP A 1 0.32 8.80 -7.73
N LEU A 2 0.51 7.81 -8.59
CA LEU A 2 1.03 7.99 -9.94
C LEU A 2 0.41 6.92 -10.85
N GLY A 3 0.02 7.34 -12.06
CA GLY A 3 -0.41 6.45 -13.12
C GLY A 3 0.33 6.75 -14.40
N ALA A 4 0.62 5.70 -15.17
CA ALA A 4 1.16 5.78 -16.51
C ALA A 4 0.62 4.62 -17.36
N HIS A 5 0.80 4.70 -18.67
CA HIS A 5 0.53 3.58 -19.56
C HIS A 5 1.54 3.55 -20.70
N VAL A 6 1.76 2.36 -21.27
CA VAL A 6 2.51 2.16 -22.51
C VAL A 6 1.61 1.39 -23.44
N ASP A 7 1.40 1.90 -24.65
CA ASP A 7 0.57 1.24 -25.67
C ASP A 7 -0.85 0.88 -25.19
N GLY A 8 -1.45 1.75 -24.36
CA GLY A 8 -2.77 1.53 -23.76
C GLY A 8 -2.83 0.59 -22.54
N PHE A 9 -1.72 -0.04 -22.14
CA PHE A 9 -1.68 -0.90 -20.94
C PHE A 9 -1.41 -0.07 -19.68
N ILE A 10 -2.37 -0.08 -18.75
CA ILE A 10 -2.40 0.80 -17.57
C ILE A 10 -1.55 0.25 -16.43
N ALA A 11 -0.77 1.14 -15.78
CA ALA A 11 -0.10 0.89 -14.51
C ALA A 11 -0.37 2.05 -13.54
N VAL A 12 -0.89 1.76 -12.35
CA VAL A 12 -1.17 2.73 -11.28
C VAL A 12 -0.50 2.27 -9.99
N VAL A 13 0.08 3.21 -9.25
CA VAL A 13 0.77 2.95 -7.99
C VAL A 13 0.53 4.06 -6.97
N ALA A 14 0.24 3.66 -5.73
CA ALA A 14 0.13 4.54 -4.59
C ALA A 14 1.02 4.04 -3.44
N HIS A 15 1.59 4.99 -2.69
CA HIS A 15 2.39 4.73 -1.50
C HIS A 15 2.12 5.79 -0.45
N THR A 16 2.05 5.38 0.82
CA THR A 16 1.77 6.26 1.96
C THR A 16 3.01 6.32 2.85
N ILE A 17 3.50 7.54 3.11
CA ILE A 17 4.63 7.80 4.01
C ILE A 17 4.23 8.81 5.09
N VAL A 18 4.94 8.80 6.21
CA VAL A 18 4.86 9.83 7.24
C VAL A 18 6.14 10.65 7.21
N ILE A 19 6.02 11.96 7.01
CA ILE A 19 7.20 12.84 6.97
C ILE A 19 7.87 12.88 8.35
N GLY A 20 9.20 12.76 8.37
CA GLY A 20 10.00 12.77 9.60
C GLY A 20 10.06 11.44 10.36
N SER A 21 9.47 10.36 9.81
CA SER A 21 9.68 9.01 10.34
C SER A 21 11.09 8.52 9.99
N SER A 22 11.79 7.94 10.97
CA SER A 22 13.09 7.28 10.78
C SER A 22 13.15 5.99 11.60
N VAL A 23 14.29 5.29 11.55
CA VAL A 23 14.50 4.08 12.37
C VAL A 23 14.49 4.42 13.87
N GLU A 24 15.03 5.59 14.21
CA GLU A 24 15.11 6.14 15.57
C GLU A 24 13.79 6.79 15.99
N ASN A 25 13.07 7.41 15.05
CA ASN A 25 11.80 8.09 15.28
C ASN A 25 10.63 7.34 14.64
N LYS A 26 10.17 6.28 15.33
CA LYS A 26 9.08 5.42 14.84
C LYS A 26 7.72 6.12 14.95
N VAL A 27 6.87 5.90 13.94
CA VAL A 27 5.47 6.32 13.96
C VAL A 27 4.71 5.44 14.96
N THR A 28 3.89 6.05 15.81
CA THR A 28 3.08 5.36 16.83
C THR A 28 1.60 5.78 16.79
N GLY A 29 0.77 5.10 17.58
CA GLY A 29 -0.66 5.38 17.71
C GLY A 29 -1.44 5.15 16.42
N ARG A 30 -2.57 5.85 16.27
CA ARG A 30 -3.54 5.61 15.19
C ARG A 30 -2.96 5.74 13.77
N LYS A 31 -1.93 6.58 13.59
CA LYS A 31 -1.22 6.71 12.31
C LYS A 31 -0.44 5.45 11.95
N ALA A 32 0.20 4.81 12.93
CA ALA A 32 0.89 3.54 12.73
C ALA A 32 -0.11 2.40 12.50
N ASP A 33 -1.21 2.38 13.27
CA ASP A 33 -2.26 1.38 13.15
C ASP A 33 -2.82 1.34 11.72
N VAL A 34 -3.20 2.51 11.16
CA VAL A 34 -3.80 2.56 9.83
C VAL A 34 -2.79 2.22 8.72
N ALA A 35 -1.52 2.60 8.90
CA ALA A 35 -0.47 2.28 7.93
C ALA A 35 -0.23 0.76 7.86
N LEU A 36 -0.15 0.08 9.01
CA LEU A 36 -0.02 -1.38 9.07
C LEU A 36 -1.28 -2.09 8.59
N ALA A 37 -2.46 -1.61 8.97
CA ALA A 37 -3.72 -2.18 8.50
C ALA A 37 -3.82 -2.13 6.97
N ALA A 38 -3.51 -0.98 6.36
CA ALA A 38 -3.50 -0.84 4.90
C ALA A 38 -2.43 -1.74 4.24
N HIS A 39 -1.24 -1.85 4.84
CA HIS A 39 -0.20 -2.74 4.34
C HIS A 39 -0.63 -4.20 4.35
N TYR A 40 -1.18 -4.68 5.47
CA TYR A 40 -1.66 -6.06 5.57
C TYR A 40 -2.88 -6.33 4.68
N ALA A 41 -3.78 -5.37 4.51
CA ALA A 41 -4.87 -5.47 3.56
C ALA A 41 -4.37 -5.61 2.12
N SER A 42 -3.35 -4.82 1.72
CA SER A 42 -2.71 -4.95 0.42
C SER A 42 -2.03 -6.31 0.24
N GLN A 43 -1.35 -6.80 1.27
CA GLN A 43 -0.73 -8.13 1.27
C GLN A 43 -1.76 -9.26 1.20
N ALA A 44 -2.92 -9.10 1.85
CA ALA A 44 -4.03 -10.04 1.78
C ALA A 44 -4.63 -10.05 0.36
N ALA A 45 -4.92 -8.88 -0.19
CA ALA A 45 -5.42 -8.74 -1.56
C ALA A 45 -4.46 -9.40 -2.56
N LEU A 46 -3.15 -9.17 -2.45
CA LEU A 46 -2.16 -9.79 -3.33
C LEU A 46 -2.16 -11.32 -3.29
N ARG A 47 -2.44 -11.93 -2.14
CA ARG A 47 -2.43 -13.41 -1.97
C ARG A 47 -3.77 -14.05 -2.28
N LEU A 48 -4.85 -13.32 -2.06
CA LEU A 48 -6.21 -13.81 -2.23
C LEU A 48 -6.75 -13.55 -3.63
N LEU A 49 -6.30 -12.50 -4.32
CA LEU A 49 -6.78 -12.14 -5.66
C LEU A 49 -6.23 -13.13 -6.70
N LYS A 50 -6.96 -14.21 -6.89
CA LYS A 50 -6.73 -15.26 -7.88
C LYS A 50 -8.07 -15.79 -8.40
N PRO A 51 -8.12 -16.38 -9.59
CA PRO A 51 -9.36 -16.96 -10.11
C PRO A 51 -9.99 -17.98 -9.13
N GLY A 52 -11.32 -17.96 -9.01
CA GLY A 52 -12.08 -18.87 -8.14
C GLY A 52 -12.13 -18.42 -6.67
N THR A 53 -11.92 -17.13 -6.41
CA THR A 53 -12.05 -16.52 -5.07
C THR A 53 -13.06 -15.37 -5.02
N GLU A 54 -13.78 -15.17 -6.13
CA GLU A 54 -14.95 -14.31 -6.24
C GLU A 54 -16.16 -14.79 -5.43
#